data_AF-A0A4D7YYM9-F1
#
_entry.id   AF-A0A4D7YYM9-F1
#
_cell.length_a   1.000
_cell.length_b   1.000
_cell.length_c   1.000
_cell.angle_alpha   90.00
_cell.angle_beta   90.00
_cell.angle_gamma   90.00
#
_symmetry.space_group_name_H-M   'P 1'
#
loop_
_entity.id
_entity.type
_entity.pdbx_description
1 polymer ?
#
loop_
_entity_poly.entity_id
_entity_poly.type
_entity_poly.pdbx_seq_one_letter_code
_entity_poly.pdbx_strand_id
1 'polypeptide(L)'
;MIDPIVRAIQGAIVNICLSDPATGARLGRLKLQPNMNIGTALKVDGDVLHYSKEHVKSLTTSELKDALAKAAGDKVYGSHATSKKH
;
A
#
# COMPACT_ATOMS: atom_id res chain seq x y z
N MET A 1 2.04 -12.17 19.52
CA MET A 1 0.91 -11.23 19.39
C MET A 1 1.01 -10.59 18.01
N ILE A 2 -0.03 -10.67 17.18
CA ILE A 2 -0.02 -10.04 15.84
C ILE A 2 -0.06 -8.53 16.03
N ASP A 3 0.83 -7.81 15.36
CA ASP A 3 0.89 -6.34 15.42
C ASP A 3 -0.47 -5.75 14.94
N PRO A 4 -1.11 -4.88 15.74
CA PRO A 4 -2.46 -4.38 15.43
C PRO A 4 -2.51 -3.59 14.11
N ILE A 5 -1.40 -2.96 13.70
CA ILE A 5 -1.30 -2.25 12.42
C ILE A 5 -1.32 -3.25 11.28
N VAL A 6 -0.56 -4.34 11.40
CA VAL A 6 -0.56 -5.44 10.42
C VAL A 6 -1.97 -6.02 10.27
N ARG A 7 -2.68 -6.23 11.38
CA ARG A 7 -4.07 -6.72 11.36
C ARG A 7 -5.02 -5.75 10.67
N ALA A 8 -4.88 -4.44 10.92
CA ALA A 8 -5.70 -3.41 10.27
C ALA A 8 -5.48 -3.38 8.75
N ILE A 9 -4.22 -3.44 8.31
CA ILE A 9 -3.86 -3.50 6.88
C ILE A 9 -4.45 -4.74 6.23
N GLN A 10 -4.26 -5.92 6.83
CA GLN A 10 -4.82 -7.18 6.31
C GLN A 10 -6.35 -7.15 6.23
N GLY A 11 -7.02 -6.62 7.27
CA GLY A 11 -8.48 -6.47 7.26
C GLY A 11 -8.96 -5.54 6.14
N ALA A 12 -8.25 -4.45 5.88
CA ALA A 12 -8.56 -3.54 4.78
C ALA A 12 -8.33 -4.20 3.40
N ILE A 13 -7.26 -5.00 3.23
CA ILE A 13 -7.00 -5.78 2.00
C ILE A 13 -8.13 -6.78 1.74
N VAL A 14 -8.58 -7.51 2.77
CA VAL A 14 -9.71 -8.45 2.64
C VAL A 14 -10.97 -7.71 2.22
N ASN A 15 -11.25 -6.55 2.82
CA ASN A 15 -12.39 -5.72 2.44
C ASN A 15 -12.31 -5.28 0.97
N ILE A 16 -11.14 -4.81 0.52
CA ILE A 16 -10.90 -4.47 -0.89
C ILE A 16 -11.13 -5.69 -1.77
N CYS A 17 -10.68 -6.89 -1.40
CA CYS A 17 -10.87 -8.12 -2.18
C CYS A 17 -12.36 -8.44 -2.43
N LEU A 18 -13.26 -8.07 -1.49
CA LEU A 18 -14.69 -8.26 -1.64
C LEU A 18 -15.33 -7.29 -2.65
N SER A 19 -14.76 -6.10 -2.83
CA SER A 19 -15.28 -5.07 -3.75
C SER A 19 -14.55 -5.03 -5.09
N ASP A 20 -13.24 -5.24 -5.08
CA ASP A 20 -12.33 -5.30 -6.23
C ASP A 20 -11.33 -6.47 -6.06
N PRO A 21 -11.72 -7.68 -6.52
CA PRO A 21 -10.92 -8.89 -6.34
C PRO A 21 -9.51 -8.80 -6.94
N ALA A 22 -9.34 -8.07 -8.05
CA ALA A 22 -8.06 -7.96 -8.73
C ALA A 22 -7.04 -7.16 -7.89
N THR A 23 -7.47 -6.01 -7.36
CA THR A 23 -6.63 -5.18 -6.47
C THR A 23 -6.37 -5.88 -5.15
N GLY A 24 -7.39 -6.51 -4.55
CA GLY A 24 -7.25 -7.27 -3.31
C GLY A 24 -6.28 -8.44 -3.45
N ALA A 25 -6.37 -9.22 -4.53
CA ALA A 25 -5.46 -10.33 -4.80
C ALA A 25 -4.01 -9.86 -5.00
N ARG A 26 -3.79 -8.71 -5.65
CA ARG A 26 -2.46 -8.13 -5.81
C ARG A 26 -1.88 -7.72 -4.45
N LEU A 27 -2.63 -6.96 -3.66
CA LEU A 27 -2.20 -6.50 -2.34
C LEU A 27 -1.95 -7.66 -1.37
N GLY A 28 -2.77 -8.70 -1.43
CA GLY A 28 -2.65 -9.89 -0.58
C GLY A 28 -1.40 -10.73 -0.84
N ARG A 29 -0.71 -10.53 -1.96
CA ARG A 29 0.57 -11.21 -2.29
C ARG A 29 1.79 -10.44 -1.79
N LEU A 30 1.63 -9.17 -1.42
CA LEU A 30 2.75 -8.31 -1.02
C LEU A 30 3.25 -8.67 0.39
N LYS A 31 4.56 -8.67 0.57
CA LYS A 31 5.18 -8.80 1.89
C LYS A 31 5.03 -7.50 2.65
N LEU A 32 4.38 -7.53 3.81
CA LEU A 32 4.28 -6.37 4.69
C LEU A 32 5.60 -6.13 5.40
N GLN A 33 6.16 -4.93 5.27
CA GLN A 33 7.38 -4.54 6.00
C GLN A 33 7.24 -3.13 6.60
N PRO A 34 7.54 -2.95 7.91
CA PRO A 34 7.55 -1.63 8.49
C PRO A 34 8.69 -0.80 7.89
N ASN A 35 8.42 0.47 7.57
CA ASN A 35 9.42 1.42 7.13
C ASN A 35 9.07 2.81 7.70
N MET A 36 9.98 3.37 8.50
CA MET A 36 9.78 4.69 9.12
C MET A 36 10.26 5.84 8.23
N ASN A 37 10.98 5.53 7.14
CA ASN A 37 11.56 6.52 6.23
C ASN A 37 10.64 6.85 5.04
N ILE A 38 9.42 6.28 4.99
CA ILE A 38 8.43 6.65 3.98
C ILE A 38 7.57 7.80 4.51
N GLY A 39 7.46 8.88 3.75
CA GLY A 39 6.62 10.04 4.07
C GLY A 39 5.12 9.82 3.87
N THR A 40 4.69 8.57 3.64
CA THR A 40 3.31 8.17 3.43
C THR A 40 2.95 6.99 4.34
N ALA A 41 1.66 6.72 4.51
CA ALA A 41 1.21 5.56 5.28
C ALA A 41 1.63 4.23 4.65
N LEU A 42 1.57 4.16 3.32
CA LEU A 42 1.78 2.96 2.54
C LEU A 42 2.56 3.29 1.26
N LYS A 43 3.45 2.38 0.85
CA LYS A 43 4.17 2.44 -0.41
C LYS A 43 4.44 1.03 -0.92
N VAL A 44 4.12 0.75 -2.19
CA VAL A 44 4.51 -0.50 -2.85
C VAL A 44 5.90 -0.33 -3.47
N ASP A 45 6.79 -1.26 -3.19
CA ASP A 45 8.13 -1.35 -3.77
C ASP A 45 8.38 -2.81 -4.19
N GLY A 46 8.23 -3.09 -5.49
CA GLY A 46 8.22 -4.46 -6.00
C GLY A 46 7.15 -5.33 -5.32
N ASP A 47 7.59 -6.43 -4.71
CA ASP A 47 6.74 -7.37 -3.97
C ASP A 47 6.56 -7.02 -2.48
N VAL A 48 7.00 -5.82 -2.06
CA VAL A 48 6.92 -5.36 -0.67
C VAL A 48 5.94 -4.21 -0.55
N LEU A 49 5.04 -4.29 0.44
CA LEU A 49 4.22 -3.17 0.88
C LEU A 49 4.84 -2.60 2.16
N HIS A 50 5.55 -1.48 2.00
CA HIS A 50 6.10 -0.72 3.10
C HIS A 50 4.98 0.04 3.80
N TYR A 51 4.98 -0.01 5.13
CA TYR A 51 4.02 0.73 5.96
C TYR A 51 4.71 1.51 7.07
N SER A 52 4.26 2.74 7.31
CA SER A 52 4.68 3.52 8.46
C SER A 52 3.65 3.38 9.58
N LYS A 53 4.08 2.90 10.74
CA LYS A 53 3.18 2.67 11.89
C LYS A 53 2.52 3.97 12.36
N GLU A 54 3.25 5.07 12.39
CA GLU A 54 2.69 6.36 12.83
C GLU A 54 1.64 6.88 11.86
N HIS A 55 1.95 6.87 10.57
CA HIS A 55 1.01 7.34 9.57
C HIS A 55 -0.25 6.46 9.50
N VAL A 56 -0.12 5.13 9.59
CA VAL A 56 -1.29 4.23 9.58
C VAL A 56 -2.18 4.41 10.82
N LYS A 57 -1.61 4.71 12.00
CA LYS A 57 -2.40 4.99 13.21
C LYS A 57 -3.28 6.23 13.09
N SER A 58 -2.87 7.19 12.26
CA SER A 58 -3.61 8.42 12.02
C SER A 58 -4.73 8.26 10.98
N LEU A 59 -4.86 7.08 10.35
CA LEU A 59 -5.88 6.82 9.35
C LEU A 59 -7.12 6.15 9.94
N THR A 60 -8.29 6.57 9.45
CA THR A 60 -9.51 5.79 9.56
C THR A 60 -9.46 4.56 8.64
N THR A 61 -10.34 3.58 8.86
CA THR A 61 -10.47 2.41 7.99
C THR A 61 -10.76 2.80 6.53
N SER A 62 -11.50 3.88 6.29
CA SER A 62 -11.80 4.35 4.92
C SER A 62 -10.56 4.89 4.24
N GLU A 63 -9.80 5.73 4.93
CA GLU A 63 -8.55 6.30 4.41
C GLU A 63 -7.47 5.23 4.22
N LEU A 64 -7.43 4.22 5.08
CA LEU A 64 -6.52 3.08 4.91
C LEU A 64 -6.83 2.30 3.63
N LYS A 65 -8.12 2.05 3.33
CA LYS A 65 -8.53 1.40 2.08
C LYS A 65 -8.19 2.24 0.87
N ASP A 66 -8.44 3.54 0.92
CA ASP A 66 -8.09 4.47 -0.17
C ASP A 66 -6.57 4.50 -0.41
N ALA A 67 -5.78 4.58 0.67
CA ALA A 67 -4.32 4.53 0.58
C ALA A 67 -3.80 3.21 0.00
N LEU A 68 -4.42 2.08 0.36
CA LEU A 68 -4.11 0.77 -0.24
C LEU A 68 -4.46 0.71 -1.72
N ALA A 69 -5.65 1.19 -2.09
CA ALA A 69 -6.10 1.24 -3.48
C ALA A 69 -5.20 2.15 -4.33
N LYS A 70 -4.79 3.31 -3.79
CA LYS A 70 -3.81 4.20 -4.43
C LYS A 70 -2.46 3.52 -4.60
N ALA A 71 -1.94 2.90 -3.54
CA ALA A 71 -0.65 2.21 -3.59
C ALA A 71 -0.66 1.01 -4.57
N ALA A 72 -1.80 0.36 -4.75
CA ALA A 72 -1.98 -0.65 -5.80
C ALA A 72 -2.23 -0.01 -7.19
N GLY A 73 -2.92 1.11 -7.28
CA GLY A 73 -3.18 1.82 -8.53
C GLY A 73 -1.94 2.51 -9.12
N ASP A 74 -0.92 2.77 -8.29
CA ASP A 74 0.37 3.33 -8.66
C ASP A 74 1.21 2.32 -9.47
N LYS A 75 0.72 1.99 -10.67
CA LYS A 75 1.59 1.73 -11.80
C LYS A 75 2.03 3.09 -12.34
N VAL A 76 2.92 3.78 -11.63
CA VAL A 76 4.07 4.32 -12.36
C VAL A 76 4.98 3.13 -12.61
N TYR A 77 4.60 2.35 -13.63
CA TYR A 77 5.60 1.68 -14.47
C TYR A 77 6.68 2.72 -14.74
N GLY A 78 7.96 2.39 -14.56
CA GLY A 78 9.05 3.33 -14.78
C GLY A 78 8.97 3.98 -16.17
N SER A 79 8.30 5.12 -16.26
CA SER A 79 8.55 6.12 -17.27
C SER A 79 9.63 6.99 -16.69
N HIS A 80 10.86 6.54 -16.92
CA HIS A 80 12.06 7.34 -16.84
C HIS A 80 11.83 8.61 -17.67
N ALA A 81 11.35 9.66 -17.00
CA ALA A 81 11.33 10.99 -17.54
C ALA A 81 12.78 11.49 -17.56
N THR A 82 13.53 11.12 -18.59
CA THR A 82 14.71 11.89 -19.03
C THR A 82 14.43 12.46 -20.41
N SER A 83 13.98 13.70 -20.36
CA SER A 83 13.99 14.69 -21.43
C SER A 83 15.41 14.88 -21.99
N LYS A 84 15.60 14.81 -23.32
CA LYS A 84 16.14 15.90 -24.18
C LYS A 84 16.70 15.41 -25.52
N LYS A 85 16.18 16.02 -26.60
CA LYS A 85 16.86 16.55 -27.81
C LYS A 85 18.23 15.96 -28.18
N HIS A 86 18.36 15.47 -29.42
CA HIS A 86 18.93 16.26 -30.53
C HIS A 86 18.47 15.69 -31.88
#